data_AF-A0A957S3E5-F1
#
_entry.id   AF-A0A957S3E5-F1
#
_cell.length_a   1.000
_cell.length_b   1.000
_cell.length_c   1.000
_cell.angle_alpha   90.00
_cell.angle_beta   90.00
_cell.angle_gamma   90.00
#
_symmetry.space_group_name_H-M   'P 1'
#
loop_
_entity.id
_entity.type
_entity.pdbx_description
1 polymer ?
#
loop_
_entity_poly.entity_id
_entity_poly.type
_entity_poly.pdbx_seq_one_letter_code
_entity_poly.pdbx_strand_id
1 'polypeptide(L)'
;TVDPTTPVLLIDDASTDPRVQATFTDAAQFGPNFGYFRKESNSGFVGSCNLGFAAAERRDVVLVNSDTLYPPGWLDRLRAAAYARANVATATPLTNHGSMVSVPQRNRPVETIPGDLSVEEADARIQAASRRLRPLIPTGIGHCTYVRRAALEITGFFDWAFAPGYGEEVDLSLRAVTAGFVHVVADDLFIFHKGAKSFSAEGQEKRQRMKDAHEALIDARYPWYRAWVAEESADPGSPLAQALDRAATALVGPRVAIDATFVNPTTTGTMVVSLELIRAFGALARQHAHVTVLVRSGWPEEMRRTLLEYVDDVRPAGDFHELAGPQFDLMVRFLQALTPEDLLRLRTLARRFVVMQLDLIAY
;
A
#
# COMPACT_ATOMS: atom_id res chain seq x y z
N THR A 1 -10.92 8.57 19.17
CA THR A 1 -10.76 7.29 18.44
C THR A 1 -9.90 6.28 19.19
N VAL A 2 -9.18 6.70 20.23
CA VAL A 2 -8.48 5.82 21.17
C VAL A 2 -9.25 5.80 22.50
N ASP A 3 -9.30 4.65 23.17
CA ASP A 3 -9.93 4.53 24.48
C ASP A 3 -9.31 5.54 25.46
N PRO A 4 -10.12 6.31 26.23
CA PRO A 4 -9.61 7.34 27.12
C PRO A 4 -8.61 6.84 28.16
N THR A 5 -8.57 5.54 28.47
CA THR A 5 -7.63 4.90 29.40
C THR A 5 -6.28 4.55 28.77
N THR A 6 -6.13 4.67 27.45
CA THR A 6 -4.87 4.36 26.76
C THR A 6 -3.87 5.50 26.96
N PRO A 7 -2.66 5.21 27.50
CA PRO A 7 -1.61 6.21 27.62
C PRO A 7 -1.13 6.70 26.26
N VAL A 8 -1.01 8.02 26.11
CA VAL A 8 -0.43 8.68 24.94
C VAL A 8 0.75 9.51 25.40
N LEU A 9 1.92 9.29 24.80
CA LEU A 9 3.14 10.05 25.09
C LEU A 9 3.58 10.80 23.84
N LEU A 10 3.58 12.12 23.91
CA LEU A 10 4.19 12.98 22.90
C LEU A 10 5.62 13.33 23.32
N ILE A 11 6.59 12.96 22.48
CA ILE A 11 8.00 13.29 22.68
C ILE A 11 8.39 14.40 21.71
N ASP A 12 8.67 15.59 22.23
CA ASP A 12 9.24 16.72 21.48
C ASP A 12 10.76 16.59 21.41
N ASP A 13 11.29 16.30 20.22
CA ASP A 13 12.72 16.14 19.91
C ASP A 13 13.44 17.48 19.74
N ALA A 14 13.29 18.35 20.75
CA ALA A 14 13.82 19.70 20.79
C ALA A 14 13.35 20.60 19.63
N SER A 15 12.04 20.59 19.34
CA SER A 15 11.43 21.45 18.32
C SER A 15 11.78 22.93 18.54
N THR A 16 12.12 23.59 17.44
CA THR A 16 12.41 25.03 17.37
C THR A 16 11.15 25.87 17.16
N ASP A 17 10.01 25.24 16.85
CA ASP A 17 8.74 25.95 16.66
C ASP A 17 8.11 26.26 18.03
N PRO A 18 8.00 27.54 18.42
CA PRO A 18 7.46 27.91 19.73
C PRO A 18 6.00 27.49 19.92
N ARG A 19 5.27 27.26 18.82
CA ARG A 19 3.87 26.81 18.87
C ARG A 19 3.73 25.41 19.43
N VAL A 20 4.72 24.53 19.21
CA VAL A 20 4.68 23.15 19.75
C VAL A 20 4.67 23.19 21.27
N GLN A 21 5.63 23.90 21.85
CA GLN A 21 5.68 24.06 23.31
C GLN A 21 4.42 24.75 23.82
N ALA A 22 4.01 25.87 23.22
CA ALA A 22 2.82 26.59 23.66
C ALA A 22 1.56 25.71 23.65
N THR A 23 1.42 24.81 22.69
CA THR A 23 0.27 23.90 22.57
C THR A 23 0.29 22.81 23.64
N PHE A 24 1.45 22.21 23.92
CA PHE A 24 1.56 21.02 24.78
C PHE A 24 2.06 21.29 26.20
N THR A 25 2.36 22.55 26.55
CA THR A 25 2.81 22.93 27.90
C THR A 25 1.76 22.56 28.95
N ASP A 26 0.47 22.78 28.68
CA ASP A 26 -0.61 22.29 29.53
C ASP A 26 -1.09 20.93 29.03
N ALA A 27 -0.34 19.87 29.35
CA ALA A 27 -0.67 18.51 28.93
C ALA A 27 -2.03 18.02 29.49
N ALA A 28 -2.49 18.57 30.62
CA ALA A 28 -3.72 18.15 31.28
C ALA A 28 -4.98 18.42 30.43
N GLN A 29 -4.92 19.42 29.54
CA GLN A 29 -6.03 19.71 28.61
C GLN A 29 -6.33 18.56 27.63
N PHE A 30 -5.36 17.66 27.41
CA PHE A 30 -5.51 16.50 26.53
C PHE A 30 -5.99 15.24 27.27
N GLY A 31 -6.25 15.35 28.57
CA GLY A 31 -6.77 14.28 29.43
C GLY A 31 -5.70 13.62 30.30
N PRO A 32 -6.14 12.85 31.31
CA PRO A 32 -5.25 12.33 32.36
C PRO A 32 -4.25 11.27 31.88
N ASN A 33 -4.46 10.71 30.69
CA ASN A 33 -3.59 9.68 30.10
C ASN A 33 -2.66 10.24 29.02
N PHE A 34 -2.61 11.57 28.86
CA PHE A 34 -1.70 12.24 27.93
C PHE A 34 -0.45 12.76 28.67
N GLY A 35 0.72 12.38 28.18
CA GLY A 35 2.02 12.85 28.64
C GLY A 35 2.72 13.65 27.53
N TYR A 36 3.37 14.74 27.93
CA TYR A 36 4.26 15.52 27.07
C TYR A 36 5.66 15.51 27.65
N PHE A 37 6.64 15.11 26.85
CA PHE A 37 8.05 15.12 27.24
C PHE A 37 8.87 15.85 26.18
N ARG A 38 9.56 16.91 26.59
CA ARG A 38 10.47 17.67 25.72
C ARG A 38 11.92 17.36 26.05
N LYS A 39 12.69 17.05 25.00
CA LYS A 39 14.13 16.79 25.10
C LYS A 39 14.92 18.09 25.08
N GLU A 40 16.06 18.08 25.76
CA GLU A 40 17.02 19.19 25.79
C GLU A 40 17.74 19.38 24.45
N SER A 41 17.95 18.28 23.71
CA SER A 41 18.63 18.28 22.42
C SER A 41 17.96 17.32 21.43
N ASN A 42 18.09 17.65 20.14
CA ASN A 42 17.59 16.81 19.07
C ASN A 42 18.49 15.58 18.93
N SER A 43 17.93 14.39 19.11
CA SER A 43 18.65 13.12 18.94
C SER A 43 18.03 12.22 17.86
N GLY A 44 17.16 12.79 17.04
CA GLY A 44 16.48 12.09 15.96
C GLY A 44 15.35 11.16 16.41
N PHE A 45 14.79 10.50 15.40
CA PHE A 45 13.71 9.53 15.52
C PHE A 45 14.12 8.34 16.38
N VAL A 46 15.31 7.78 16.16
CA VAL A 46 15.83 6.62 16.93
C VAL A 46 15.84 6.92 18.42
N GLY A 47 16.46 8.03 18.84
CA GLY A 47 16.57 8.34 20.25
C GLY A 47 15.23 8.71 20.90
N SER A 48 14.33 9.35 20.15
CA SER A 48 12.98 9.68 20.63
C SER A 48 12.12 8.42 20.80
N CYS A 49 12.16 7.49 19.84
CA CYS A 49 11.46 6.22 19.96
C CYS A 49 12.04 5.34 21.07
N ASN A 50 13.36 5.28 21.23
CA ASN A 50 14.01 4.54 22.30
C ASN A 50 13.62 5.06 23.70
N LEU A 51 13.48 6.38 23.85
CA LEU A 51 12.94 6.97 25.08
C LEU A 51 11.49 6.52 25.31
N GLY A 52 10.66 6.52 24.27
CA GLY A 52 9.28 6.01 24.35
C GLY A 52 9.20 4.53 24.72
N PHE A 53 10.06 3.69 24.12
CA PHE A 53 10.13 2.26 24.44
C PHE A 53 10.53 1.99 25.89
N ALA A 54 11.45 2.79 26.43
CA ALA A 54 11.86 2.73 27.83
C ALA A 54 10.72 3.18 28.76
N ALA A 55 10.07 4.31 28.45
CA ALA A 55 8.98 4.86 29.26
C ALA A 55 7.72 3.97 29.27
N ALA A 56 7.51 3.16 28.23
CA ALA A 56 6.40 2.23 28.15
C ALA A 56 6.55 0.97 29.03
N GLU A 57 7.70 0.76 29.67
CA GLU A 57 7.98 -0.36 30.59
C GLU A 57 7.58 -1.73 30.00
N ARG A 58 6.56 -2.38 30.57
CA ARG A 58 6.06 -3.71 30.18
C ARG A 58 4.91 -3.67 29.16
N ARG A 59 4.59 -2.50 28.61
CA ARG A 59 3.45 -2.32 27.68
C ARG A 59 3.89 -2.48 26.24
N ASP A 60 3.00 -2.98 25.40
CA ASP A 60 3.16 -2.84 23.95
C ASP A 60 3.17 -1.35 23.57
N VAL A 61 3.83 -1.02 22.46
CA VAL A 61 3.97 0.37 22.00
C VAL A 61 3.45 0.50 20.59
N VAL A 62 2.69 1.56 20.32
CA VAL A 62 2.35 1.95 18.96
C VAL A 62 3.11 3.22 18.63
N LEU A 63 4.03 3.10 17.67
CA LEU A 63 4.70 4.26 17.09
C LEU A 63 3.79 4.86 16.02
N VAL A 64 3.63 6.17 16.06
CA VAL A 64 2.76 6.93 15.16
C VAL A 64 3.49 8.17 14.67
N ASN A 65 3.44 8.43 13.37
CA ASN A 65 3.95 9.68 12.83
C ASN A 65 2.98 10.84 13.10
N SER A 66 3.53 12.04 13.31
CA SER A 66 2.72 13.25 13.60
C SER A 66 1.86 13.75 12.43
N ASP A 67 2.07 13.25 11.22
CA ASP A 67 1.41 13.64 9.98
C ASP A 67 0.51 12.54 9.41
N THR A 68 -0.12 11.78 10.32
CA THR A 68 -1.06 10.70 10.00
C THR A 68 -2.47 10.99 10.52
N LEU A 69 -3.48 10.47 9.83
CA LEU A 69 -4.89 10.59 10.19
C LEU A 69 -5.50 9.20 10.39
N TYR A 70 -6.28 9.06 11.47
CA TYR A 70 -6.72 7.77 11.99
C TYR A 70 -8.25 7.63 11.97
N PRO A 71 -8.80 6.54 11.41
CA PRO A 71 -10.24 6.27 11.45
C PRO A 71 -10.69 5.82 12.86
N PRO A 72 -12.01 5.80 13.14
CA PRO A 72 -12.56 5.20 14.36
C PRO A 72 -12.16 3.74 14.55
N GLY A 73 -11.87 3.34 15.80
CA GLY A 73 -11.53 1.95 16.15
C GLY A 73 -10.19 1.44 15.62
N TRP A 74 -9.32 2.33 15.12
CA TRP A 74 -8.05 1.95 14.52
C TRP A 74 -7.14 1.16 15.47
N LEU A 75 -7.03 1.58 16.73
CA LEU A 75 -6.10 0.97 17.68
C LEU A 75 -6.49 -0.48 18.00
N ASP A 76 -7.78 -0.74 18.18
CA ASP A 76 -8.28 -2.09 18.46
C ASP A 76 -8.07 -3.04 17.28
N ARG A 77 -8.29 -2.56 16.04
CA ARG A 77 -8.00 -3.36 14.83
C ARG A 77 -6.51 -3.63 14.66
N LEU A 78 -5.66 -2.63 14.91
CA LEU A 78 -4.21 -2.79 14.85
C LEU A 78 -3.72 -3.76 15.91
N ARG A 79 -4.24 -3.66 17.14
CA ARG A 79 -3.98 -4.63 18.22
C ARG A 79 -4.46 -6.03 17.85
N ALA A 80 -5.64 -6.17 17.25
CA ALA A 80 -6.14 -7.47 16.80
C ALA A 80 -5.21 -8.11 15.76
N ALA A 81 -4.62 -7.33 14.87
CA ALA A 81 -3.59 -7.82 13.95
C ALA A 81 -2.31 -8.23 14.70
N ALA A 82 -1.83 -7.41 15.64
CA ALA A 82 -0.65 -7.71 16.44
C ALA A 82 -0.79 -8.99 17.28
N TYR A 83 -2.01 -9.32 17.71
CA TYR A 83 -2.31 -10.53 18.48
C TYR A 83 -2.86 -11.68 17.63
N ALA A 84 -2.84 -11.57 16.29
CA ALA A 84 -3.35 -12.61 15.39
C ALA A 84 -2.55 -13.92 15.46
N ARG A 85 -1.29 -13.87 15.89
CA ARG A 85 -0.44 -15.05 16.14
C ARG A 85 0.44 -14.81 17.37
N ALA A 86 0.85 -15.90 18.02
CA ALA A 86 1.67 -15.83 19.22
C ALA A 86 3.02 -15.12 18.99
N ASN A 87 3.63 -15.32 17.82
CA ASN A 87 4.96 -14.83 17.44
C ASN A 87 4.94 -13.59 16.54
N VAL A 88 3.85 -12.82 16.47
CA VAL A 88 3.91 -11.51 15.80
C VAL A 88 4.79 -10.58 16.62
N ALA A 89 5.76 -9.91 16.00
CA ALA A 89 6.52 -8.82 16.61
C ALA A 89 5.89 -7.47 16.33
N THR A 90 5.52 -7.23 15.06
CA THR A 90 4.91 -5.96 14.66
C THR A 90 3.66 -6.13 13.81
N ALA A 91 2.76 -5.16 13.91
CA ALA A 91 1.64 -5.00 12.98
C ALA A 91 1.64 -3.60 12.37
N THR A 92 1.39 -3.53 11.07
CA THR A 92 1.41 -2.29 10.29
C THR A 92 0.11 -2.18 9.47
N PRO A 93 -0.61 -1.04 9.50
CA PRO A 93 -1.80 -0.85 8.69
C PRO A 93 -1.47 -0.53 7.23
N LEU A 94 -2.49 -0.58 6.37
CA LEU A 94 -2.39 -0.05 5.01
C LEU A 94 -2.32 1.48 5.06
N THR A 95 -1.67 2.08 4.07
CA THR A 95 -1.58 3.54 3.95
C THR A 95 -1.46 3.97 2.48
N ASN A 96 -1.62 5.26 2.19
CA ASN A 96 -1.34 5.82 0.87
C ASN A 96 0.16 6.04 0.62
N HIS A 97 1.00 6.05 1.66
CA HIS A 97 2.41 6.40 1.54
C HIS A 97 3.30 5.49 2.42
N GLY A 98 3.38 4.20 2.07
CA GLY A 98 4.01 3.17 2.91
C GLY A 98 4.71 2.05 2.14
N SER A 99 5.41 2.38 1.05
CA SER A 99 6.14 1.42 0.19
C SER A 99 5.30 0.18 -0.14
N MET A 100 5.59 -0.98 0.45
CA MET A 100 4.94 -2.28 0.18
C MET A 100 3.50 -2.36 0.67
N VAL A 101 3.08 -1.52 1.62
CA VAL A 101 1.69 -1.46 2.12
C VAL A 101 0.88 -0.31 1.51
N SER A 102 1.38 0.28 0.42
CA SER A 102 0.74 1.41 -0.25
C SER A 102 -0.52 0.98 -1.03
N VAL A 103 -1.61 1.70 -0.81
CA VAL A 103 -2.88 1.58 -1.55
C VAL A 103 -3.36 2.97 -1.99
N PRO A 104 -4.05 3.11 -3.15
CA PRO A 104 -4.49 2.03 -4.04
C PRO A 104 -3.39 1.54 -5.00
N GLN A 105 -2.23 2.18 -5.06
CA GLN A 105 -1.15 1.79 -5.96
C GLN A 105 -0.08 0.99 -5.22
N ARG A 106 0.02 -0.30 -5.56
CA ARG A 106 1.04 -1.19 -5.00
C ARG A 106 2.44 -0.63 -5.27
N ASN A 107 3.28 -0.61 -4.23
CA ASN A 107 4.67 -0.12 -4.27
C ASN A 107 4.84 1.34 -4.71
N ARG A 108 3.74 2.11 -4.86
CA ARG A 108 3.78 3.50 -5.33
C ARG A 108 2.95 4.39 -4.42
N PRO A 109 3.59 5.24 -3.61
CA PRO A 109 2.89 6.22 -2.80
C PRO A 109 2.01 7.16 -3.63
N VAL A 110 0.90 7.60 -3.04
CA VAL A 110 0.04 8.65 -3.57
C VAL A 110 -0.18 9.73 -2.52
N GLU A 111 -0.32 10.98 -2.94
CA GLU A 111 -0.43 12.13 -2.04
C GLU A 111 -1.83 12.26 -1.41
N THR A 112 -2.86 11.77 -2.10
CA THR A 112 -4.25 11.94 -1.71
C THR A 112 -5.02 10.62 -1.71
N ILE A 113 -6.11 10.59 -0.95
CA ILE A 113 -7.08 9.51 -1.02
C ILE A 113 -7.88 9.66 -2.33
N PRO A 114 -8.09 8.59 -3.11
CA PRO A 114 -8.85 8.68 -4.36
C PRO A 114 -10.31 9.11 -4.16
N GLY A 115 -10.87 9.80 -5.16
CA GLY A 115 -12.32 10.03 -5.28
C GLY A 115 -12.93 10.92 -4.19
N ASP A 116 -12.17 11.90 -3.67
CA ASP A 116 -12.58 12.83 -2.60
C ASP A 116 -13.07 12.16 -1.31
N LEU A 117 -12.72 10.89 -1.09
CA LEU A 117 -13.10 10.15 0.10
C LEU A 117 -12.40 10.72 1.34
N SER A 118 -13.15 10.82 2.44
CA SER A 118 -12.56 10.99 3.77
C SER A 118 -11.75 9.76 4.19
N VAL A 119 -10.90 9.93 5.22
CA VAL A 119 -10.12 8.81 5.80
C VAL A 119 -11.07 7.72 6.32
N GLU A 120 -12.17 8.12 6.92
CA GLU A 120 -13.20 7.26 7.48
C GLU A 120 -13.92 6.46 6.39
N GLU A 121 -14.28 7.09 5.27
CA GLU A 121 -14.93 6.40 4.14
C GLU A 121 -13.97 5.42 3.45
N ALA A 122 -12.73 5.84 3.22
CA ALA A 122 -11.69 4.99 2.64
C ALA A 122 -11.44 3.75 3.51
N ASP A 123 -11.26 3.95 4.82
CA ASP A 123 -11.09 2.87 5.78
C ASP A 123 -12.32 1.95 5.86
N ALA A 124 -13.54 2.50 5.89
CA ALA A 124 -14.75 1.70 5.94
C ALA A 124 -14.91 0.79 4.71
N ARG A 125 -14.58 1.30 3.52
CA ARG A 125 -14.57 0.50 2.27
C ARG A 125 -13.53 -0.62 2.33
N ILE A 126 -12.31 -0.30 2.77
CA ILE A 126 -11.24 -1.30 2.94
C ILE A 126 -11.63 -2.35 3.97
N GLN A 127 -12.17 -1.94 5.11
CA GLN A 127 -12.61 -2.82 6.18
C GLN A 127 -13.68 -3.81 5.69
N ALA A 128 -14.67 -3.32 4.93
CA ALA A 128 -15.75 -4.14 4.36
C ALA A 128 -15.22 -5.11 3.30
N ALA A 129 -14.22 -4.71 2.52
CA ALA A 129 -13.61 -5.55 1.50
C ALA A 129 -12.58 -6.55 2.07
N SER A 130 -12.02 -6.28 3.24
CA SER A 130 -10.95 -7.08 3.84
C SER A 130 -11.38 -8.51 4.16
N ARG A 131 -10.43 -9.45 4.00
CA ARG A 131 -10.56 -10.83 4.48
C ARG A 131 -9.79 -11.08 5.76
N ARG A 132 -9.13 -10.05 6.32
CA ARG A 132 -8.26 -10.16 7.49
C ARG A 132 -7.22 -11.26 7.31
N LEU A 133 -6.59 -11.28 6.14
CA LEU A 133 -5.58 -12.27 5.77
C LEU A 133 -4.35 -12.19 6.69
N ARG A 134 -4.10 -11.01 7.29
CA ARG A 134 -2.89 -10.68 8.06
C ARG A 134 -1.61 -11.09 7.31
N PRO A 135 -1.37 -10.57 6.09
CA PRO A 135 -0.19 -10.92 5.29
C PRO A 135 1.11 -10.73 6.07
N LEU A 136 2.06 -11.64 5.88
CA LEU A 136 3.40 -11.46 6.42
C LEU A 136 4.16 -10.43 5.58
N ILE A 137 4.99 -9.62 6.25
CA ILE A 137 5.90 -8.68 5.60
C ILE A 137 7.31 -8.79 6.19
N PRO A 138 8.36 -8.46 5.42
CA PRO A 138 9.74 -8.53 5.92
C PRO A 138 10.03 -7.56 7.07
N THR A 139 9.34 -6.42 7.13
CA THR A 139 9.55 -5.36 8.12
C THR A 139 8.27 -4.59 8.42
N GLY A 140 8.13 -4.10 9.65
CA GLY A 140 7.15 -3.06 9.96
C GLY A 140 7.47 -1.75 9.23
N ILE A 141 6.46 -0.89 9.02
CA ILE A 141 6.59 0.38 8.28
C ILE A 141 6.28 1.58 9.19
N GLY A 142 7.23 2.51 9.29
CA GLY A 142 7.27 3.60 10.29
C GLY A 142 6.12 4.61 10.33
N HIS A 143 5.19 4.63 9.37
CA HIS A 143 4.05 5.57 9.41
C HIS A 143 3.14 5.32 10.63
N CYS A 144 2.88 4.05 10.92
CA CYS A 144 2.20 3.56 12.11
C CYS A 144 2.58 2.10 12.30
N THR A 145 3.19 1.76 13.44
CA THR A 145 3.58 0.38 13.74
C THR A 145 3.30 0.03 15.18
N TYR A 146 2.54 -1.04 15.38
CA TYR A 146 2.38 -1.70 16.67
C TYR A 146 3.59 -2.59 16.91
N VAL A 147 4.24 -2.45 18.06
CA VAL A 147 5.40 -3.26 18.47
C VAL A 147 5.06 -3.96 19.78
N ARG A 148 5.05 -5.30 19.76
CA ARG A 148 4.79 -6.08 20.96
C ARG A 148 5.98 -6.05 21.90
N ARG A 149 5.69 -5.90 23.20
CA ARG A 149 6.70 -5.91 24.26
C ARG A 149 7.51 -7.18 24.27
N ALA A 150 6.87 -8.33 24.04
CA ALA A 150 7.55 -9.63 23.97
C ALA A 150 8.64 -9.66 22.89
N ALA A 151 8.45 -8.97 21.76
CA ALA A 151 9.49 -8.84 20.74
C ALA A 151 10.60 -7.88 21.20
N LEU A 152 10.24 -6.70 21.71
CA LEU A 152 11.22 -5.72 22.22
C LEU A 152 12.12 -6.26 23.33
N GLU A 153 11.59 -7.11 24.22
CA GLU A 153 12.36 -7.74 25.29
C GLU A 153 13.42 -8.72 24.75
N ILE A 154 13.17 -9.34 23.60
CA ILE A 154 14.08 -10.28 22.96
C ILE A 154 15.07 -9.55 22.03
N THR A 155 14.57 -8.61 21.24
CA THR A 155 15.40 -7.93 20.24
C THR A 155 16.21 -6.79 20.83
N GLY A 156 15.72 -6.15 21.89
CA GLY A 156 16.14 -4.80 22.29
C GLY A 156 15.45 -3.72 21.45
N PHE A 157 15.75 -2.46 21.76
CA PHE A 157 15.17 -1.28 21.09
C PHE A 157 15.81 -1.02 19.72
N PHE A 158 15.63 0.18 19.15
CA PHE A 158 16.32 0.56 17.93
C PHE A 158 17.83 0.70 18.16
N ASP A 159 18.61 0.21 17.20
CA ASP A 159 20.06 0.33 17.23
C ASP A 159 20.48 1.77 16.90
N TRP A 160 21.31 2.35 17.77
CA TRP A 160 21.85 3.70 17.63
C TRP A 160 22.74 3.86 16.39
N ALA A 161 23.22 2.77 15.77
CA ALA A 161 23.89 2.81 14.48
C ALA A 161 23.03 3.42 13.35
N PHE A 162 21.71 3.44 13.51
CA PHE A 162 20.76 4.06 12.58
C PHE A 162 20.32 5.46 13.00
N ALA A 163 20.91 6.06 14.04
CA ALA A 163 20.57 7.42 14.44
C ALA A 163 21.08 8.44 13.38
N PRO A 164 20.32 9.50 13.08
CA PRO A 164 19.05 9.90 13.68
C PRO A 164 17.79 9.21 13.13
N GLY A 165 17.88 8.39 12.08
CA GLY A 165 16.78 7.60 11.53
C GLY A 165 17.13 6.94 10.19
N TYR A 166 16.15 6.28 9.58
CA TYR A 166 16.27 5.36 8.43
C TYR A 166 16.97 4.04 8.74
N GLY A 167 16.26 2.93 8.58
CA GLY A 167 16.80 1.57 8.72
C GLY A 167 16.62 0.95 10.11
N GLU A 168 16.33 1.74 11.14
CA GLU A 168 16.10 1.27 12.51
C GLU A 168 14.95 0.28 12.64
N GLU A 169 13.85 0.53 11.93
CA GLU A 169 12.66 -0.34 11.90
C GLU A 169 12.96 -1.64 11.18
N VAL A 170 13.77 -1.57 10.12
CA VAL A 170 14.23 -2.73 9.35
C VAL A 170 15.13 -3.58 10.21
N ASP A 171 16.14 -2.99 10.87
CA ASP A 171 17.04 -3.72 11.76
C ASP A 171 16.30 -4.36 12.94
N LEU A 172 15.38 -3.64 13.60
CA LEU A 172 14.53 -4.22 14.65
C LEU A 172 13.71 -5.41 14.11
N SER A 173 13.11 -5.23 12.94
CA SER A 173 12.31 -6.25 12.30
C SER A 173 13.12 -7.51 11.96
N LEU A 174 14.33 -7.36 11.45
CA LEU A 174 15.18 -8.49 11.04
C LEU A 174 15.84 -9.18 12.24
N ARG A 175 16.15 -8.45 13.32
CA ARG A 175 16.46 -9.06 14.63
C ARG A 175 15.29 -9.90 15.14
N ALA A 176 14.06 -9.39 15.04
CA ALA A 176 12.87 -10.13 15.44
C ALA A 176 12.67 -11.40 14.60
N VAL A 177 12.83 -11.31 13.28
CA VAL A 177 12.77 -12.47 12.37
C VAL A 177 13.81 -13.52 12.73
N THR A 178 15.05 -13.10 13.03
CA THR A 178 16.12 -14.01 13.47
C THR A 178 15.79 -14.72 14.79
N ALA A 179 14.97 -14.10 15.64
CA ALA A 179 14.46 -14.67 16.87
C ALA A 179 13.14 -15.46 16.71
N GLY A 180 12.67 -15.69 15.47
CA GLY A 180 11.46 -16.48 15.18
C GLY A 180 10.14 -15.70 15.20
N PHE A 181 10.20 -14.37 15.29
CA PHE A 181 9.01 -13.52 15.16
C PHE A 181 8.66 -13.24 13.70
N VAL A 182 7.43 -12.77 13.47
CA VAL A 182 6.92 -12.34 12.16
C VAL A 182 6.30 -10.94 12.24
N HIS A 183 6.21 -10.25 11.11
CA HIS A 183 5.53 -8.96 11.01
C HIS A 183 4.31 -9.11 10.12
N VAL A 184 3.21 -8.45 10.48
CA VAL A 184 1.92 -8.61 9.77
C VAL A 184 1.34 -7.29 9.31
N VAL A 185 0.57 -7.34 8.22
CA VAL A 185 -0.26 -6.21 7.80
C VAL A 185 -1.65 -6.29 8.44
N ALA A 186 -2.12 -5.18 9.00
CA ALA A 186 -3.51 -5.01 9.39
C ALA A 186 -4.36 -4.68 8.14
N ASP A 187 -4.64 -5.69 7.31
CA ASP A 187 -5.31 -5.54 6.00
C ASP A 187 -6.80 -5.13 6.06
N ASP A 188 -7.32 -4.83 7.23
CA ASP A 188 -8.66 -4.26 7.47
C ASP A 188 -8.61 -2.86 8.09
N LEU A 189 -7.46 -2.20 8.04
CA LEU A 189 -7.24 -0.86 8.59
C LEU A 189 -6.42 -0.01 7.61
N PHE A 190 -6.93 1.18 7.31
CA PHE A 190 -6.25 2.20 6.52
C PHE A 190 -5.93 3.43 7.36
N ILE A 191 -4.69 3.91 7.26
CA ILE A 191 -4.22 5.14 7.90
C ILE A 191 -3.64 6.06 6.83
N PHE A 192 -4.21 7.25 6.71
CA PHE A 192 -3.68 8.23 5.79
C PHE A 192 -2.39 8.83 6.36
N HIS A 193 -1.37 8.93 5.50
CA HIS A 193 -0.08 9.51 5.80
C HIS A 193 0.18 10.63 4.79
N LYS A 194 0.31 11.86 5.29
CA LYS A 194 0.45 13.04 4.43
C LYS A 194 1.71 13.02 3.58
N GLY A 195 2.79 12.38 4.06
CA GLY A 195 4.02 12.17 3.31
C GLY A 195 4.82 13.46 3.12
N ALA A 196 5.82 13.67 3.98
CA ALA A 196 6.94 14.61 3.86
C ALA A 196 6.64 16.11 3.58
N LYS A 197 7.09 16.95 4.53
CA LYS A 197 7.37 18.37 4.31
C LYS A 197 8.62 18.56 3.44
N SER A 198 8.62 19.58 2.58
CA SER A 198 9.75 19.97 1.75
C SER A 198 10.95 20.42 2.59
N PHE A 199 12.12 19.81 2.36
CA PHE A 199 13.42 20.26 2.89
C PHE A 199 14.19 21.02 1.81
N SER A 200 15.16 21.86 2.21
CA SER A 200 16.12 22.48 1.28
C SER A 200 16.92 21.42 0.52
N ALA A 201 17.43 21.75 -0.68
CA ALA A 201 18.19 20.82 -1.51
C ALA A 201 19.39 20.20 -0.77
N GLU A 202 20.15 21.01 -0.03
CA GLU A 202 21.28 20.54 0.80
C GLU A 202 20.81 19.58 1.91
N GLY A 203 19.67 19.86 2.54
CA GLY A 203 19.05 18.96 3.51
C GLY A 203 18.60 17.64 2.90
N GLN A 204 18.14 17.65 1.64
CA GLN A 204 17.76 16.44 0.91
C GLN A 204 18.99 15.58 0.59
N GLU A 205 20.09 16.17 0.11
CA GLU A 205 21.34 15.44 -0.17
C GLU A 205 21.92 14.79 1.08
N LYS A 206 22.06 15.56 2.18
CA LYS A 206 22.58 15.03 3.46
C LYS A 206 21.74 13.84 3.94
N ARG A 207 20.42 13.96 3.83
CA ARG A 207 19.47 12.90 4.18
C ARG A 207 19.59 11.69 3.26
N GLN A 208 19.79 11.89 1.96
CA GLN A 208 19.98 10.79 1.03
C GLN A 208 21.27 10.03 1.32
N ARG A 209 22.40 10.73 1.54
CA ARG A 209 23.67 10.09 1.93
C ARG A 209 23.55 9.27 3.20
N MET A 210 22.78 9.75 4.19
CA MET A 210 22.49 9.01 5.42
C MET A 210 21.66 7.75 5.14
N LYS A 211 20.60 7.88 4.34
CA LYS A 211 19.81 6.72 3.90
C LYS A 211 20.68 5.68 3.22
N ASP A 212 21.51 6.09 2.26
CA ASP A 212 22.39 5.19 1.51
C ASP A 212 23.37 4.45 2.45
N ALA A 213 23.95 5.16 3.44
CA ALA A 213 24.85 4.57 4.43
C ALA A 213 24.14 3.55 5.34
N HIS A 214 22.92 3.86 5.80
CA HIS A 214 22.14 2.95 6.61
C HIS A 214 21.62 1.75 5.81
N GLU A 215 21.26 1.96 4.55
CA GLU A 215 20.92 0.90 3.61
C GLU A 215 22.09 -0.06 3.38
N ALA A 216 23.31 0.46 3.18
CA ALA A 216 24.51 -0.36 3.09
C ALA A 216 24.78 -1.16 4.39
N LEU A 217 24.50 -0.57 5.55
CA LEU A 217 24.62 -1.27 6.84
C LEU A 217 23.59 -2.41 6.97
N ILE A 218 22.35 -2.19 6.54
CA ILE A 218 21.32 -3.24 6.47
C ILE A 218 21.78 -4.36 5.53
N ASP A 219 22.28 -4.03 4.35
CA ASP A 219 22.72 -5.02 3.36
C ASP A 219 23.91 -5.83 3.88
N ALA A 220 24.81 -5.20 4.63
CA ALA A 220 25.93 -5.89 5.29
C ALA A 220 25.48 -6.83 6.42
N ARG A 221 24.49 -6.42 7.23
CA ARG A 221 23.97 -7.23 8.36
C ARG A 221 23.04 -8.35 7.91
N TYR A 222 22.23 -8.08 6.88
CA TYR A 222 21.15 -8.96 6.43
C TYR A 222 21.17 -9.11 4.89
N PRO A 223 22.17 -9.81 4.31
CA PRO A 223 22.33 -9.90 2.85
C PRO A 223 21.13 -10.50 2.10
N TRP A 224 20.26 -11.22 2.81
CA TRP A 224 19.05 -11.86 2.29
C TRP A 224 17.82 -10.94 2.23
N TYR A 225 17.84 -9.80 2.93
CA TYR A 225 16.68 -8.94 3.10
C TYR A 225 16.14 -8.37 1.78
N ARG A 226 17.03 -7.85 0.93
CA ARG A 226 16.62 -7.20 -0.34
C ARG A 226 15.96 -8.18 -1.30
N ALA A 227 16.49 -9.41 -1.38
CA ALA A 227 15.91 -10.46 -2.20
C ALA A 227 14.48 -10.79 -1.74
N TRP A 228 14.29 -10.91 -0.41
CA TRP A 228 12.96 -11.17 0.16
C TRP A 228 11.97 -10.02 -0.10
N VAL A 229 12.39 -8.77 0.08
CA VAL A 229 11.54 -7.60 -0.25
C VAL A 229 11.17 -7.59 -1.73
N ALA A 230 12.12 -7.88 -2.62
CA ALA A 230 11.88 -7.92 -4.06
C ALA A 230 10.88 -9.03 -4.44
N GLU A 231 11.03 -10.22 -3.86
CA GLU A 231 10.11 -11.35 -4.06
C GLU A 231 8.68 -11.01 -3.61
N GLU A 232 8.51 -10.52 -2.38
CA GLU A 232 7.20 -10.12 -1.85
C GLU A 232 6.57 -8.96 -2.63
N SER A 233 7.39 -8.03 -3.13
CA SER A 233 6.93 -6.89 -3.92
C SER A 233 6.51 -7.31 -5.33
N ALA A 234 7.12 -8.35 -5.89
CA ALA A 234 6.89 -8.81 -7.26
C ALA A 234 5.83 -9.91 -7.38
N ASP A 235 5.64 -10.74 -6.35
CA ASP A 235 4.67 -11.84 -6.40
C ASP A 235 3.23 -11.31 -6.47
N PRO A 236 2.48 -11.52 -7.57
CA PRO A 236 1.09 -11.08 -7.69
C PRO A 236 0.11 -12.02 -6.98
N GLY A 237 0.54 -13.21 -6.58
CA GLY A 237 -0.25 -14.24 -5.91
C GLY A 237 -0.13 -14.21 -4.39
N SER A 238 0.83 -13.47 -3.83
CA SER A 238 1.09 -13.44 -2.39
C SER A 238 -0.14 -12.96 -1.59
N PRO A 239 -0.29 -13.37 -0.31
CA PRO A 239 -1.34 -12.83 0.55
C PRO A 239 -1.31 -11.30 0.65
N LEU A 240 -0.11 -10.69 0.60
CA LEU A 240 0.04 -9.24 0.59
C LEU A 240 -0.55 -8.64 -0.68
N ALA A 241 -0.20 -9.17 -1.86
CA ALA A 241 -0.78 -8.72 -3.12
C ALA A 241 -2.31 -8.77 -3.07
N GLN A 242 -2.88 -9.91 -2.67
CA GLN A 242 -4.33 -10.08 -2.56
C GLN A 242 -5.00 -9.08 -1.60
N ALA A 243 -4.36 -8.76 -0.47
CA ALA A 243 -4.85 -7.76 0.46
C ALA A 243 -4.84 -6.35 -0.17
N LEU A 244 -3.73 -5.97 -0.82
CA LEU A 244 -3.58 -4.68 -1.49
C LEU A 244 -4.58 -4.50 -2.63
N ASP A 245 -4.81 -5.53 -3.44
CA ASP A 245 -5.78 -5.44 -4.54
C ASP A 245 -7.19 -5.23 -4.00
N ARG A 246 -7.60 -5.99 -2.98
CA ARG A 246 -8.94 -5.84 -2.39
C ARG A 246 -9.13 -4.44 -1.84
N ALA A 247 -8.12 -3.89 -1.17
CA ALA A 247 -8.12 -2.53 -0.70
C ALA A 247 -8.17 -1.52 -1.87
N ALA A 248 -7.37 -1.72 -2.91
CA ALA A 248 -7.35 -0.86 -4.09
C ALA A 248 -8.72 -0.86 -4.79
N THR A 249 -9.29 -2.02 -5.12
CA THR A 249 -10.63 -2.17 -5.71
C THR A 249 -11.70 -1.53 -4.83
N ALA A 250 -11.58 -1.60 -3.50
CA ALA A 250 -12.52 -0.95 -2.59
C ALA A 250 -12.44 0.59 -2.66
N LEU A 251 -11.26 1.15 -2.90
CA LEU A 251 -11.05 2.59 -3.00
C LEU A 251 -11.43 3.15 -4.38
N VAL A 252 -10.93 2.54 -5.46
CA VAL A 252 -11.03 3.09 -6.82
C VAL A 252 -12.01 2.35 -7.73
N GLY A 253 -12.65 1.30 -7.24
CA GLY A 253 -13.49 0.41 -8.03
C GLY A 253 -12.69 -0.65 -8.81
N PRO A 254 -13.38 -1.63 -9.41
CA PRO A 254 -12.74 -2.64 -10.25
C PRO A 254 -12.14 -2.03 -11.52
N ARG A 255 -10.99 -2.55 -11.95
CA ARG A 255 -10.35 -2.25 -13.23
C ARG A 255 -10.67 -3.37 -14.21
N VAL A 256 -11.45 -3.06 -15.24
CA VAL A 256 -11.86 -4.03 -16.26
C VAL A 256 -11.17 -3.70 -17.58
N ALA A 257 -10.43 -4.66 -18.12
CA ALA A 257 -9.91 -4.57 -19.48
C ALA A 257 -10.83 -5.28 -20.47
N ILE A 258 -10.95 -4.73 -21.68
CA ILE A 258 -11.55 -5.41 -22.82
C ILE A 258 -10.46 -5.62 -23.86
N ASP A 259 -10.10 -6.86 -24.14
CA ASP A 259 -9.12 -7.19 -25.16
C ASP A 259 -9.75 -7.08 -26.55
N ALA A 260 -9.44 -6.01 -27.26
CA ALA A 260 -9.81 -5.77 -28.66
C ALA A 260 -8.60 -5.93 -29.61
N THR A 261 -7.52 -6.55 -29.16
CA THR A 261 -6.30 -6.72 -29.98
C THR A 261 -6.50 -7.65 -31.17
N PHE A 262 -7.63 -8.33 -31.31
CA PHE A 262 -7.93 -9.16 -32.48
C PHE A 262 -8.59 -8.38 -33.62
N VAL A 263 -9.11 -7.17 -33.36
CA VAL A 263 -9.76 -6.33 -34.37
C VAL A 263 -8.69 -5.80 -35.33
N ASN A 264 -8.88 -6.08 -36.62
CA ASN A 264 -7.99 -5.65 -37.68
C ASN A 264 -8.74 -4.71 -38.66
N PRO A 265 -8.03 -4.05 -39.60
CA PRO A 265 -8.65 -3.14 -40.55
C PRO A 265 -9.65 -3.79 -41.53
N THR A 266 -9.66 -5.13 -41.61
CA THR A 266 -10.51 -5.89 -42.52
C THR A 266 -11.82 -6.24 -41.82
N THR A 267 -12.86 -5.42 -42.04
CA THR A 267 -14.15 -5.62 -41.39
C THR A 267 -14.82 -6.93 -41.82
N THR A 268 -14.83 -7.92 -40.92
CA THR A 268 -15.63 -9.15 -41.04
C THR A 268 -16.89 -9.05 -40.18
N GLY A 269 -17.92 -9.86 -40.46
CA GLY A 269 -19.13 -9.89 -39.62
C GLY A 269 -18.84 -10.14 -38.15
N THR A 270 -17.91 -11.06 -37.85
CA THR A 270 -17.43 -11.35 -36.48
C THR A 270 -16.82 -10.12 -35.80
N MET A 271 -16.07 -9.29 -36.54
CA MET A 271 -15.49 -8.06 -35.97
C MET A 271 -16.54 -7.00 -35.67
N VAL A 272 -17.55 -6.85 -36.54
CA VAL A 272 -18.67 -5.95 -36.28
C VAL A 272 -19.39 -6.35 -35.00
N VAL A 273 -19.75 -7.64 -34.87
CA VAL A 273 -20.41 -8.16 -33.65
C VAL A 273 -19.52 -7.97 -32.41
N SER A 274 -18.22 -8.23 -32.52
CA SER A 274 -17.29 -8.04 -31.41
C SER A 274 -17.23 -6.58 -30.97
N LEU A 275 -17.14 -5.62 -31.91
CA LEU A 275 -17.13 -4.19 -31.60
C LEU A 275 -18.44 -3.73 -30.95
N GLU A 276 -19.58 -4.25 -31.40
CA GLU A 276 -20.89 -3.97 -30.77
C GLU A 276 -20.99 -4.54 -29.35
N LEU A 277 -20.43 -5.73 -29.10
CA LEU A 277 -20.33 -6.30 -27.76
C LEU A 277 -19.40 -5.49 -26.86
N ILE A 278 -18.24 -5.05 -27.36
CA ILE A 278 -17.32 -4.16 -26.64
C ILE A 278 -18.04 -2.87 -26.27
N ARG A 279 -18.77 -2.25 -27.20
CA ARG A 279 -19.56 -1.04 -26.98
C ARG A 279 -20.62 -1.23 -25.90
N ALA A 280 -21.46 -2.25 -26.04
CA ALA A 280 -22.54 -2.54 -25.10
C ALA A 280 -22.02 -2.88 -23.71
N PHE A 281 -21.00 -3.74 -23.62
CA PHE A 281 -20.38 -4.11 -22.36
C PHE A 281 -19.68 -2.92 -21.70
N GLY A 282 -18.94 -2.10 -22.47
CA GLY A 282 -18.28 -0.90 -21.97
C GLY A 282 -19.25 0.06 -21.30
N ALA A 283 -20.37 0.38 -21.99
CA ALA A 283 -21.39 1.28 -21.49
C ALA A 283 -22.07 0.81 -20.19
N LEU A 284 -22.22 -0.51 -20.02
CA LEU A 284 -22.75 -1.13 -18.80
C LEU A 284 -21.69 -1.16 -17.69
N ALA A 285 -20.49 -1.65 -18.00
CA ALA A 285 -19.43 -1.87 -17.02
C ALA A 285 -18.89 -0.56 -16.43
N ARG A 286 -18.82 0.52 -17.23
CA ARG A 286 -18.38 1.86 -16.81
C ARG A 286 -19.19 2.44 -15.65
N GLN A 287 -20.42 1.97 -15.44
CA GLN A 287 -21.24 2.41 -14.31
C GLN A 287 -20.73 1.89 -12.96
N HIS A 288 -19.88 0.88 -12.98
CA HIS A 288 -19.44 0.15 -11.78
C HIS A 288 -17.94 -0.12 -11.71
N ALA A 289 -17.19 0.15 -12.78
CA ALA A 289 -15.78 -0.16 -12.93
C ALA A 289 -15.10 0.85 -13.86
N HIS A 290 -13.79 0.99 -13.73
CA HIS A 290 -12.98 1.69 -14.72
C HIS A 290 -12.69 0.74 -15.88
N VAL A 291 -13.18 1.06 -17.07
CA VAL A 291 -13.12 0.20 -18.25
C VAL A 291 -12.06 0.70 -19.23
N THR A 292 -11.08 -0.14 -19.54
CA THR A 292 -10.03 0.14 -20.53
C THR A 292 -10.12 -0.84 -21.70
N VAL A 293 -10.20 -0.36 -22.93
CA VAL A 293 -10.09 -1.23 -24.12
C VAL A 293 -8.62 -1.33 -24.54
N LEU A 294 -8.12 -2.56 -24.66
CA LEU A 294 -6.77 -2.86 -25.11
C LEU A 294 -6.74 -3.15 -26.61
N VAL A 295 -5.84 -2.48 -27.31
CA VAL A 295 -5.86 -2.41 -28.79
C VAL A 295 -4.50 -2.71 -29.38
N ARG A 296 -4.42 -3.02 -30.68
CA ARG A 296 -3.12 -3.11 -31.36
C ARG A 296 -2.52 -1.71 -31.55
N SER A 297 -1.19 -1.64 -31.56
CA SER A 297 -0.48 -0.42 -31.96
C SER A 297 -0.87 -0.01 -33.38
N GLY A 298 -1.04 1.29 -33.61
CA GLY A 298 -1.44 1.84 -34.91
C GLY A 298 -2.95 1.74 -35.22
N TRP A 299 -3.79 1.50 -34.21
CA TRP A 299 -5.25 1.56 -34.39
C TRP A 299 -5.71 2.96 -34.84
N PRO A 300 -6.69 3.09 -35.76
CA PRO A 300 -7.16 4.38 -36.24
C PRO A 300 -7.72 5.28 -35.13
N GLU A 301 -7.31 6.55 -35.12
CA GLU A 301 -7.71 7.51 -34.08
C GLU A 301 -9.23 7.75 -34.02
N GLU A 302 -9.90 7.69 -35.18
CA GLU A 302 -11.37 7.82 -35.25
C GLU A 302 -12.08 6.67 -34.51
N MET A 303 -11.61 5.44 -34.71
CA MET A 303 -12.16 4.26 -34.03
C MET A 303 -11.89 4.29 -32.52
N ARG A 304 -10.71 4.76 -32.13
CA ARG A 304 -10.37 5.01 -30.72
C ARG A 304 -11.35 6.02 -30.11
N ARG A 305 -11.61 7.14 -30.80
CA ARG A 305 -12.52 8.19 -30.34
C ARG A 305 -13.95 7.67 -30.15
N THR A 306 -14.44 6.86 -31.08
CA THR A 306 -15.78 6.25 -30.95
C THR A 306 -15.87 5.33 -29.74
N LEU A 307 -14.85 4.54 -29.44
CA LEU A 307 -14.88 3.67 -28.26
C LEU A 307 -14.85 4.45 -26.94
N LEU A 308 -14.12 5.56 -26.88
CA LEU A 308 -14.07 6.44 -25.71
C LEU A 308 -15.43 7.07 -25.33
N GLU A 309 -16.44 7.01 -26.20
CA GLU A 309 -17.81 7.38 -25.82
C GLU A 309 -18.41 6.41 -24.79
N TYR A 310 -17.92 5.15 -24.76
CA TYR A 310 -18.51 4.04 -24.00
C TYR A 310 -17.61 3.50 -22.90
N VAL A 311 -16.31 3.81 -22.93
CA VAL A 311 -15.32 3.35 -21.95
C VAL A 311 -14.50 4.51 -21.39
N ASP A 312 -13.75 4.27 -20.32
CA ASP A 312 -12.96 5.30 -19.65
C ASP A 312 -11.60 5.53 -20.33
N ASP A 313 -11.03 4.48 -20.95
CA ASP A 313 -9.72 4.55 -21.61
C ASP A 313 -9.58 3.57 -22.77
N VAL A 314 -8.72 3.89 -23.74
CA VAL A 314 -8.39 3.03 -24.89
C VAL A 314 -6.89 3.09 -25.13
N ARG A 315 -6.18 1.99 -24.85
CA ARG A 315 -4.71 1.95 -24.87
C ARG A 315 -4.15 0.78 -25.68
N PRO A 316 -2.99 0.97 -26.34
CA PRO A 316 -2.26 -0.15 -26.92
C PRO A 316 -1.94 -1.21 -25.86
N ALA A 317 -2.13 -2.49 -26.19
CA ALA A 317 -1.73 -3.59 -25.32
C ALA A 317 -0.22 -3.56 -24.99
N GLY A 318 0.59 -3.05 -25.93
CA GLY A 318 2.05 -2.85 -25.78
C GLY A 318 2.42 -2.03 -24.54
N ASP A 319 1.59 -1.08 -24.13
CA ASP A 319 1.84 -0.18 -22.99
C ASP A 319 1.95 -0.92 -21.65
N PHE A 320 1.53 -2.19 -21.61
CA PHE A 320 1.48 -2.99 -20.39
C PHE A 320 2.50 -4.14 -20.39
N HIS A 321 3.30 -4.33 -21.45
CA HIS A 321 4.24 -5.45 -21.56
C HIS A 321 5.36 -5.41 -20.51
N GLU A 322 5.79 -4.21 -20.10
CA GLU A 322 6.88 -4.03 -19.14
C GLU A 322 6.38 -3.91 -17.69
N LEU A 323 5.06 -3.89 -17.48
CA LEU A 323 4.49 -3.76 -16.15
C LEU A 323 4.52 -5.10 -15.42
N ALA A 324 5.05 -5.09 -14.20
CA ALA A 324 5.08 -6.26 -13.36
C ALA A 324 3.66 -6.60 -12.83
N GLY A 325 3.20 -7.81 -13.13
CA GLY A 325 1.95 -8.35 -12.59
C GLY A 325 0.67 -7.80 -13.24
N PRO A 326 -0.50 -8.33 -12.81
CA PRO A 326 -1.78 -8.01 -13.41
C PRO A 326 -2.17 -6.56 -13.16
N GLN A 327 -2.64 -5.92 -14.22
CA GLN A 327 -3.12 -4.53 -14.27
C GLN A 327 -4.65 -4.46 -14.31
N PHE A 328 -5.36 -5.57 -14.32
CA PHE A 328 -6.81 -5.56 -14.36
C PHE A 328 -7.37 -6.64 -13.44
N ASP A 329 -8.47 -6.33 -12.76
CA ASP A 329 -9.20 -7.29 -11.94
C ASP A 329 -9.87 -8.35 -12.82
N LEU A 330 -10.35 -7.91 -13.98
CA LEU A 330 -11.00 -8.73 -14.98
C LEU A 330 -10.56 -8.26 -16.37
N MET A 331 -10.26 -9.21 -17.25
CA MET A 331 -10.18 -8.95 -18.68
C MET A 331 -11.23 -9.75 -19.44
N VAL A 332 -11.91 -9.10 -20.37
CA VAL A 332 -12.93 -9.71 -21.21
C VAL A 332 -12.46 -9.70 -22.66
N ARG A 333 -12.54 -10.85 -23.32
CA ARG A 333 -12.25 -10.99 -24.73
C ARG A 333 -13.48 -11.56 -25.44
N PHE A 334 -14.03 -10.79 -26.36
CA PHE A 334 -15.23 -11.13 -27.13
C PHE A 334 -14.95 -12.02 -28.36
N LEU A 335 -13.83 -12.72 -28.39
CA LEU A 335 -13.45 -13.65 -29.45
C LEU A 335 -12.62 -14.79 -28.86
N GLN A 336 -12.71 -15.99 -29.43
CA GLN A 336 -11.86 -17.09 -28.98
C GLN A 336 -10.37 -16.71 -29.01
N ALA A 337 -9.61 -17.29 -28.08
CA ALA A 337 -8.15 -17.21 -28.14
C ALA A 337 -7.68 -18.03 -29.35
N LEU A 338 -6.94 -17.39 -30.26
CA LEU A 338 -6.49 -18.03 -31.50
C LEU A 338 -5.07 -18.58 -31.36
N THR A 339 -4.31 -18.07 -30.39
CA THR A 339 -2.92 -18.46 -30.14
C THR A 339 -2.67 -18.67 -28.65
N PRO A 340 -1.63 -19.44 -28.26
CA PRO A 340 -1.17 -19.50 -26.87
C PRO A 340 -0.75 -18.12 -26.33
N GLU A 341 -0.25 -17.24 -27.20
CA GLU A 341 0.14 -15.87 -26.82
C GLU A 341 -1.06 -15.04 -26.34
N ASP A 342 -2.24 -15.22 -26.94
CA ASP A 342 -3.47 -14.57 -26.47
C ASP A 342 -3.77 -14.98 -25.02
N LEU A 343 -3.69 -16.28 -24.70
CA LEU A 343 -3.92 -16.77 -23.34
C LEU A 343 -2.85 -16.30 -22.35
N LEU A 344 -1.58 -16.26 -22.77
CA LEU A 344 -0.49 -15.74 -21.95
C LEU A 344 -0.71 -14.26 -21.63
N ARG A 345 -1.03 -13.44 -22.64
CA ARG A 345 -1.36 -12.02 -22.46
C ARG A 345 -2.56 -11.84 -21.52
N LEU A 346 -3.60 -12.67 -21.69
CA LEU A 346 -4.78 -12.61 -20.83
C LEU A 346 -4.44 -12.88 -19.36
N ARG A 347 -3.60 -13.90 -19.13
CA ARG A 347 -3.13 -14.30 -17.80
C ARG A 347 -2.16 -13.30 -17.18
N THR A 348 -1.32 -12.63 -17.95
CA THR A 348 -0.32 -11.68 -17.42
C THR A 348 -0.95 -10.36 -17.05
N LEU A 349 -1.88 -9.85 -17.86
CA LEU A 349 -2.45 -8.52 -17.68
C LEU A 349 -3.62 -8.49 -16.70
N ALA A 350 -4.30 -9.61 -16.45
CA ALA A 350 -5.47 -9.63 -15.57
C ALA A 350 -5.50 -10.81 -14.60
N ARG A 351 -6.09 -10.59 -13.43
CA ARG A 351 -6.27 -11.62 -12.40
C ARG A 351 -7.28 -12.69 -12.80
N ARG A 352 -8.28 -12.29 -13.57
CA ARG A 352 -9.32 -13.15 -14.11
C ARG A 352 -9.52 -12.77 -15.56
N PHE A 353 -9.86 -13.75 -16.38
CA PHE A 353 -10.23 -13.47 -17.75
C PHE A 353 -11.49 -14.25 -18.14
N VAL A 354 -12.28 -13.63 -19.00
CA VAL A 354 -13.43 -14.24 -19.66
C VAL A 354 -13.14 -14.23 -21.15
N VAL A 355 -13.12 -15.41 -21.76
CA VAL A 355 -13.00 -15.55 -23.22
C VAL A 355 -14.32 -16.07 -23.74
N MET A 356 -14.93 -15.31 -24.66
CA MET A 356 -16.10 -15.78 -25.37
C MET A 356 -15.69 -16.61 -26.59
N GLN A 357 -16.35 -17.74 -26.76
CA GLN A 357 -16.31 -18.53 -27.99
C GLN A 357 -17.45 -18.02 -28.87
N LEU A 358 -17.12 -17.28 -29.93
CA LEU A 358 -18.12 -16.84 -30.91
C LEU A 358 -18.25 -17.92 -31.98
N ASP A 359 -19.16 -18.87 -31.76
CA ASP A 359 -19.62 -19.78 -32.81
C ASP A 359 -20.77 -19.12 -33.57
N LEU A 360 -20.42 -18.18 -34.47
CA LEU A 360 -21.38 -17.49 -35.34
C LEU A 360 -21.51 -18.18 -36.71
N ILE A 361 -21.12 -19.44 -36.83
CA ILE A 361 -21.32 -20.22 -38.05
C ILE A 361 -22.80 -20.65 -38.09
N ALA A 362 -23.56 -19.91 -38.89
CA ALA A 362 -24.91 -20.17 -39.40
C ALA A 362 -26.07 -20.11 -38.39
N TYR A 363 -26.75 -18.95 -38.37
CA TYR A 363 -28.22 -18.88 -38.38
C TYR A 363 -28.68 -17.95 -39.49
#